data_AF-A0A917YN16-F1
#
_entry.id   AF-A0A917YN16-F1
#
_cell.length_a   1.000
_cell.length_b   1.000
_cell.length_c   1.000
_cell.angle_alpha   90.00
_cell.angle_beta   90.00
_cell.angle_gamma   90.00
#
_symmetry.space_group_name_H-M   'P 1'
#
loop_
_entity.id
_entity.type
_entity.pdbx_description
1 polymer ?
#
loop_
_entity_poly.entity_id
_entity_poly.type
_entity_poly.pdbx_seq_one_letter_code
_entity_poly.pdbx_strand_id
1 'polypeptide(L)'
;MLAGMATLRAAQKEMTRKLLLDAGLDLFGSKGYATTTVDDIASAAGTTRVTFYAYFPSKVDLMKALVSERLNPALDRLPSAEHGSTERELVAVVEDGSRERVRAWLASTSERWDVIRPYTKAAFEAAAVDPEIRTLLDEWLNEAIGDIKEGLDRADRFPVGTRHFRGVIAITELDHVARHWKPGTWGVDRDEMLDVLTESWIGSIGRQ
;
A
#
# COMPACT_ATOMS: atom_id res chain seq x y z
N MET A 1 30.31 28.75 -0.89
CA MET A 1 30.15 28.02 -2.17
C MET A 1 30.04 26.49 -1.99
N LEU A 2 30.81 25.85 -1.09
CA LEU A 2 30.78 24.37 -0.91
C LEU A 2 29.44 23.81 -0.40
N ALA A 3 28.73 24.51 0.49
CA ALA A 3 27.41 24.11 0.98
C ALA A 3 26.30 24.14 -0.11
N GLY A 4 26.43 25.02 -1.11
CA GLY A 4 25.48 25.12 -2.24
C GLY A 4 25.65 24.03 -3.30
N MET A 5 26.88 23.50 -3.47
CA MET A 5 27.14 22.38 -4.39
C MET A 5 26.76 21.02 -3.78
N ALA A 6 26.91 20.86 -2.46
CA ALA A 6 26.49 19.65 -1.75
C ALA A 6 24.96 19.47 -1.80
N THR A 7 24.21 20.56 -1.67
CA THR A 7 22.74 20.57 -1.76
C THR A 7 22.23 20.32 -3.18
N LEU A 8 22.89 20.86 -4.21
CA LEU A 8 22.54 20.58 -5.61
C LEU A 8 22.72 19.09 -5.97
N ARG A 9 23.82 18.46 -5.53
CA ARG A 9 24.07 17.02 -5.77
C ARG A 9 23.04 16.14 -5.06
N ALA A 10 22.67 16.49 -3.83
CA ALA A 10 21.62 15.77 -3.10
C ALA A 10 20.26 15.89 -3.81
N ALA A 11 19.90 17.09 -4.29
CA ALA A 11 18.68 17.30 -5.06
C ALA A 11 18.67 16.54 -6.39
N GLN A 12 19.80 16.50 -7.11
CA GLN A 12 19.94 15.71 -8.33
C GLN A 12 19.81 14.20 -8.07
N LYS A 13 20.37 13.73 -6.95
CA LYS A 13 20.26 12.34 -6.52
C LYS A 13 18.80 11.97 -6.28
N GLU A 14 18.08 12.80 -5.53
CA GLU A 14 16.66 12.58 -5.23
C GLU A 14 15.79 12.63 -6.49
N MET A 15 16.04 13.60 -7.38
CA MET A 15 15.32 13.70 -8.66
C MET A 15 15.52 12.44 -9.51
N THR A 16 16.75 11.93 -9.62
CA THR A 16 17.04 10.70 -10.37
C THR A 16 16.33 9.50 -9.76
N ARG A 17 16.34 9.38 -8.43
CA ARG A 17 15.61 8.32 -7.73
C ARG A 17 14.12 8.36 -8.04
N LYS A 18 13.51 9.55 -7.99
CA LYS A 18 12.10 9.76 -8.33
C LYS A 18 11.80 9.36 -9.77
N LEU A 19 12.60 9.81 -10.74
CA LEU A 19 12.41 9.46 -12.15
C LEU A 19 12.46 7.95 -12.40
N LEU A 20 13.36 7.24 -11.71
CA LEU A 20 13.44 5.78 -11.78
C LEU A 20 12.20 5.09 -11.20
N LEU A 21 11.69 5.55 -10.06
CA LEU A 21 10.47 5.03 -9.45
C LEU A 21 9.25 5.25 -10.35
N ASP A 22 9.08 6.47 -10.85
CA ASP A 22 7.95 6.85 -11.71
C ASP A 22 7.98 6.04 -13.02
N ALA A 23 9.13 5.97 -13.70
CA ALA A 23 9.30 5.16 -14.91
C ALA A 23 9.09 3.65 -14.66
N GLY A 24 9.55 3.14 -13.51
CA GLY A 24 9.36 1.76 -13.10
C GLY A 24 7.88 1.41 -12.93
N LEU A 25 7.14 2.22 -12.19
CA LEU A 25 5.70 2.04 -11.97
C LEU A 25 4.91 2.09 -13.29
N ASP A 26 5.20 3.09 -14.13
CA ASP A 26 4.53 3.27 -15.42
C ASP A 26 4.75 2.06 -16.34
N LEU A 27 5.99 1.57 -16.42
CA LEU A 27 6.33 0.39 -17.22
C LEU A 27 5.72 -0.89 -16.63
N PHE A 28 5.74 -1.07 -15.32
CA PHE A 28 5.05 -2.22 -14.69
C PHE A 28 3.55 -2.20 -14.99
N GLY A 29 2.91 -1.03 -14.94
CA GLY A 29 1.48 -0.90 -15.24
C GLY A 29 1.10 -1.10 -16.71
N SER A 30 1.98 -0.70 -17.64
CA SER A 30 1.69 -0.69 -19.09
C SER A 30 2.26 -1.90 -19.85
N LYS A 31 3.47 -2.36 -19.50
CA LYS A 31 4.18 -3.47 -20.15
C LYS A 31 4.08 -4.76 -19.35
N GLY A 32 3.89 -4.66 -18.04
CA GLY A 32 3.91 -5.77 -17.08
C GLY A 32 5.26 -5.94 -16.39
N TYR A 33 5.28 -6.52 -15.19
CA TYR A 33 6.49 -6.62 -14.38
C TYR A 33 7.53 -7.58 -14.99
N ALA A 34 7.08 -8.74 -15.50
CA ALA A 34 7.96 -9.79 -16.02
C ALA A 34 8.73 -9.35 -17.28
N THR A 35 8.05 -8.63 -18.15
CA THR A 35 8.52 -8.16 -19.47
C THR A 35 9.33 -6.87 -19.39
N THR A 36 9.17 -6.08 -18.33
CA THR A 36 9.95 -4.85 -18.12
C THR A 36 11.38 -5.17 -17.71
N THR A 37 12.37 -4.60 -18.42
CA THR A 37 13.80 -4.77 -18.12
C THR A 37 14.37 -3.54 -17.41
N VAL A 38 15.53 -3.69 -16.77
CA VAL A 38 16.25 -2.55 -16.19
C VAL A 38 16.63 -1.51 -17.26
N ASP A 39 16.95 -1.96 -18.48
CA ASP A 39 17.32 -1.06 -19.57
C ASP A 39 16.11 -0.24 -20.05
N ASP A 40 14.91 -0.84 -20.08
CA ASP A 40 13.67 -0.11 -20.36
C ASP A 40 13.45 1.02 -19.33
N ILE A 41 13.56 0.69 -18.04
CA ILE A 41 13.35 1.64 -16.94
C ILE A 41 14.38 2.77 -16.99
N ALA A 42 15.66 2.42 -17.14
CA ALA A 42 16.73 3.41 -17.22
C ALA A 42 16.51 4.35 -18.42
N SER A 43 16.17 3.80 -19.58
CA SER A 43 15.92 4.59 -20.80
C SER A 43 14.70 5.51 -20.62
N ALA A 44 13.60 5.01 -20.07
CA ALA A 44 12.39 5.78 -19.80
C ALA A 44 12.63 6.91 -18.78
N ALA A 45 13.47 6.68 -17.77
CA ALA A 45 13.88 7.69 -16.80
C ALA A 45 14.96 8.67 -17.32
N GLY A 46 15.39 8.55 -18.58
CA GLY A 46 16.42 9.41 -19.17
C GLY A 46 17.81 9.19 -18.56
N THR A 47 18.12 7.96 -18.11
CA THR A 47 19.34 7.61 -17.41
C THR A 47 19.97 6.32 -17.96
N THR A 48 21.04 5.83 -17.33
CA THR A 48 21.75 4.63 -17.75
C THR A 48 21.49 3.43 -16.85
N ARG A 49 21.70 2.21 -17.37
CA ARG A 49 21.68 0.97 -16.58
C ARG A 49 22.61 1.04 -15.36
N VAL A 50 23.81 1.62 -15.53
CA VAL A 50 24.77 1.82 -14.43
C VAL A 50 24.17 2.74 -13.37
N THR A 51 23.49 3.81 -13.78
CA THR A 51 22.81 4.71 -12.87
C THR A 51 21.67 4.01 -12.14
N PHE A 52 20.85 3.21 -12.81
CA PHE A 52 19.82 2.40 -12.15
C PHE A 52 20.40 1.59 -10.98
N TYR A 53 21.46 0.81 -11.24
CA TYR A 53 22.07 -0.05 -10.22
C TYR A 53 22.74 0.72 -9.09
N ALA A 54 23.07 2.00 -9.30
CA ALA A 54 23.55 2.87 -8.22
C ALA A 54 22.45 3.24 -7.21
N TYR A 55 21.16 3.10 -7.57
CA TYR A 55 20.01 3.37 -6.69
C TYR A 55 19.26 2.12 -6.25
N PHE A 56 19.17 1.11 -7.13
CA PHE A 56 18.39 -0.10 -6.93
C PHE A 56 19.18 -1.32 -7.40
N PRO A 57 19.60 -2.22 -6.50
CA PRO A 57 20.34 -3.43 -6.88
C PRO A 57 19.57 -4.36 -7.84
N SER A 58 18.23 -4.30 -7.83
CA SER A 58 17.37 -5.11 -8.69
C SER A 58 16.01 -4.44 -8.97
N LYS A 59 15.19 -5.04 -9.85
CA LYS A 59 13.77 -4.65 -10.03
C LYS A 59 12.95 -4.89 -8.76
N VAL A 60 13.30 -5.90 -7.97
CA VAL A 60 12.66 -6.18 -6.68
C VAL A 60 12.92 -5.04 -5.71
N ASP A 61 14.14 -4.52 -5.65
CA ASP A 61 14.46 -3.38 -4.79
C ASP A 61 13.74 -2.09 -5.22
N LEU A 62 13.52 -1.92 -6.53
CA LEU A 62 12.68 -0.83 -7.03
C LEU A 62 11.21 -1.02 -6.59
N MET A 63 10.67 -2.24 -6.65
CA MET A 63 9.32 -2.53 -6.16
C MET A 63 9.18 -2.31 -4.65
N LYS A 64 10.16 -2.75 -3.85
CA LYS A 64 10.22 -2.49 -2.40
C LYS A 64 10.19 -0.99 -2.11
N ALA A 65 10.95 -0.20 -2.87
CA ALA A 65 10.95 1.25 -2.74
C ALA A 65 9.63 1.89 -3.21
N LEU A 66 8.96 1.36 -4.23
CA LEU A 66 7.60 1.80 -4.60
C LEU A 66 6.61 1.56 -3.45
N VAL A 67 6.71 0.42 -2.76
CA VAL A 67 5.85 0.13 -1.60
C VAL A 67 6.19 1.09 -0.45
N SER A 68 7.45 1.19 -0.04
CA SER A 68 7.83 1.95 1.15
C SER A 68 7.86 3.46 0.98
N GLU A 69 8.25 3.98 -0.19
CA GLU A 69 8.47 5.42 -0.46
C GLU A 69 7.29 6.08 -1.19
N ARG A 70 6.30 5.32 -1.66
CA ARG A 70 5.13 5.85 -2.38
C ARG A 70 3.81 5.30 -1.85
N LEU A 71 3.62 3.98 -1.86
CA LEU A 71 2.35 3.37 -1.45
C LEU A 71 2.08 3.60 0.05
N ASN A 72 3.07 3.35 0.92
CA ASN A 72 2.93 3.57 2.36
C ASN A 72 2.54 5.03 2.68
N PRO A 73 3.27 6.06 2.21
CA PRO A 73 2.84 7.45 2.37
C PRO A 73 1.44 7.75 1.83
N ALA A 74 1.05 7.19 0.68
CA ALA A 74 -0.29 7.40 0.11
C ALA A 74 -1.42 6.81 0.98
N LEU A 75 -1.10 5.82 1.82
CA LEU A 75 -1.99 5.19 2.78
C LEU A 75 -1.78 5.69 4.21
N ASP A 76 -1.04 6.79 4.40
CA ASP A 76 -0.66 7.33 5.71
C ASP A 76 0.07 6.33 6.63
N ARG A 77 0.67 5.27 6.03
CA ARG A 77 1.44 4.27 6.76
C ARG A 77 2.83 4.81 7.06
N LEU A 78 3.20 4.73 8.33
CA LEU A 78 4.49 5.18 8.84
C LEU A 78 5.38 3.97 9.18
N PRO A 79 6.72 4.09 9.10
CA PRO A 79 7.62 3.02 9.53
C PRO A 79 7.36 2.61 10.99
N SER A 80 7.33 1.29 11.22
CA SER A 80 7.18 0.66 12.53
C SER A 80 8.33 -0.31 12.76
N ALA A 81 9.00 -0.21 13.91
CA ALA A 81 10.05 -1.15 14.29
C ALA A 81 9.51 -2.54 14.60
N GLU A 82 8.24 -2.64 14.99
CA GLU A 82 7.60 -3.89 15.41
C GLU A 82 6.89 -4.59 14.25
N HIS A 83 6.39 -3.82 13.28
CA HIS A 83 5.47 -4.31 12.25
C HIS A 83 5.87 -3.89 10.83
N GLY A 84 7.08 -3.35 10.61
CA GLY A 84 7.52 -2.81 9.32
C GLY A 84 6.89 -1.45 9.02
N SER A 85 5.56 -1.37 8.94
CA SER A 85 4.79 -0.12 8.93
C SER A 85 3.48 -0.21 9.72
N THR A 86 2.87 0.92 10.02
CA THR A 86 1.58 1.01 10.74
C THR A 86 0.76 2.19 10.24
N GLU A 87 -0.55 2.02 10.18
CA GLU A 87 -1.52 3.11 9.99
C GLU A 87 -2.20 3.42 11.33
N ARG A 88 -1.77 4.50 11.98
CA ARG A 88 -2.20 4.81 13.36
C ARG A 88 -3.66 5.19 13.46
N GLU A 89 -4.25 5.78 12.41
CA GLU A 89 -5.66 6.13 12.41
C GLU A 89 -6.52 4.86 12.32
N LEU A 90 -6.13 3.86 11.54
CA LEU A 90 -6.81 2.57 11.50
C LEU A 90 -6.81 1.92 12.90
N VAL A 91 -5.67 1.90 13.60
CA VAL A 91 -5.61 1.41 14.99
C VAL A 91 -6.63 2.16 15.87
N ALA A 92 -6.67 3.49 15.79
CA ALA A 92 -7.58 4.32 16.59
C ALA A 92 -9.07 4.14 16.20
N VAL A 93 -9.36 3.94 14.92
CA VAL A 93 -10.72 3.67 14.40
C VAL A 93 -11.21 2.31 14.89
N VAL A 94 -10.36 1.29 14.89
CA VAL A 94 -10.71 -0.04 15.39
C VAL A 94 -10.88 -0.03 16.91
N GLU A 95 -10.00 0.67 17.63
CA GLU A 95 -10.09 0.88 19.07
C GLU A 95 -11.45 1.52 19.45
N ASP A 96 -11.84 2.60 18.76
CA ASP A 96 -13.14 3.25 18.93
C ASP A 96 -14.32 2.32 18.56
N GLY A 97 -14.24 1.68 17.39
CA GLY A 97 -15.20 0.68 16.92
C GLY A 97 -16.58 1.19 16.55
N SER A 98 -16.83 2.50 16.51
CA SER A 98 -18.11 3.04 16.07
C SER A 98 -18.31 2.91 14.56
N ARG A 99 -19.56 2.67 14.14
CA ARG A 99 -19.96 2.66 12.73
C ARG A 99 -19.56 3.95 12.02
N GLU A 100 -19.72 5.08 12.68
CA GLU A 100 -19.39 6.40 12.12
C GLU A 100 -17.90 6.51 11.79
N ARG A 101 -17.00 6.18 12.73
CA ARG A 101 -15.55 6.25 12.48
C ARG A 101 -15.07 5.23 11.46
N VAL A 102 -15.56 3.99 11.53
CA VAL A 102 -15.24 2.95 10.54
C VAL A 102 -15.65 3.39 9.14
N ARG A 103 -16.88 3.90 8.97
CA ARG A 103 -17.36 4.38 7.68
C ARG A 103 -16.57 5.58 7.18
N ALA A 104 -16.26 6.54 8.06
CA ALA A 104 -15.50 7.73 7.70
C ALA A 104 -14.09 7.35 7.22
N TRP A 105 -13.43 6.41 7.90
CA TRP A 105 -12.12 5.89 7.49
C TRP A 105 -12.20 5.16 6.14
N LEU A 106 -13.17 4.27 5.94
CA LEU A 106 -13.37 3.57 4.66
C LEU A 106 -13.63 4.56 3.51
N ALA A 107 -14.45 5.58 3.76
CA ALA A 107 -14.72 6.64 2.78
C ALA A 107 -13.45 7.40 2.39
N SER A 108 -12.68 7.87 3.38
CA SER A 108 -11.39 8.56 3.16
C SER A 108 -10.37 7.67 2.44
N THR A 109 -10.27 6.40 2.82
CA THR A 109 -9.41 5.43 2.13
C THR A 109 -9.84 5.23 0.67
N SER A 110 -11.15 5.20 0.39
CA SER A 110 -11.64 5.01 -0.98
C SER A 110 -11.36 6.18 -1.93
N GLU A 111 -11.20 7.40 -1.42
CA GLU A 111 -10.82 8.58 -2.23
C GLU A 111 -9.42 8.44 -2.83
N ARG A 112 -8.58 7.62 -2.21
CA ARG A 112 -7.18 7.40 -2.60
C ARG A 112 -7.01 6.20 -3.51
N TRP A 113 -8.07 5.44 -3.80
CA TRP A 113 -8.00 4.21 -4.57
C TRP A 113 -7.40 4.40 -5.97
N ASP A 114 -7.72 5.47 -6.68
CA ASP A 114 -7.15 5.72 -8.01
C ASP A 114 -5.63 5.96 -7.96
N VAL A 115 -5.13 6.53 -6.86
CA VAL A 115 -3.70 6.77 -6.64
C VAL A 115 -2.98 5.47 -6.27
N ILE A 116 -3.56 4.63 -5.40
CA ILE A 116 -2.88 3.42 -4.91
C ILE A 116 -2.98 2.23 -5.86
N ARG A 117 -4.03 2.16 -6.69
CA ARG A 117 -4.30 1.02 -7.59
C ARG A 117 -3.15 0.66 -8.53
N PRO A 118 -2.44 1.61 -9.17
CA PRO A 118 -1.28 1.28 -9.99
C PRO A 118 -0.22 0.51 -9.22
N TYR A 119 0.06 0.91 -7.97
CA TYR A 119 1.03 0.25 -7.10
C TYR A 119 0.59 -1.16 -6.73
N THR A 120 -0.64 -1.30 -6.23
CA THR A 120 -1.16 -2.61 -5.82
C THR A 120 -1.23 -3.55 -7.02
N LYS A 121 -1.73 -3.09 -8.17
CA LYS A 121 -1.80 -3.92 -9.38
C LYS A 121 -0.41 -4.42 -9.79
N ALA A 122 0.59 -3.52 -9.83
CA ALA A 122 1.96 -3.88 -10.19
C ALA A 122 2.56 -4.88 -9.19
N ALA A 123 2.36 -4.67 -7.88
CA ALA A 123 2.86 -5.56 -6.84
C ALA A 123 2.24 -6.96 -6.91
N PHE A 124 0.91 -7.06 -7.09
CA PHE A 124 0.20 -8.34 -7.21
C PHE A 124 0.59 -9.11 -8.48
N GLU A 125 0.72 -8.42 -9.62
CA GLU A 125 1.19 -9.04 -10.86
C GLU A 125 2.63 -9.57 -10.71
N ALA A 126 3.50 -8.77 -10.09
CA ALA A 126 4.87 -9.16 -9.82
C ALA A 126 4.94 -10.35 -8.84
N ALA A 127 4.15 -10.37 -7.78
CA ALA A 127 4.03 -11.48 -6.83
C ALA A 127 3.57 -12.80 -7.47
N ALA A 128 2.88 -12.76 -8.62
CA ALA A 128 2.49 -13.97 -9.33
C ALA A 128 3.71 -14.72 -9.93
N VAL A 129 4.79 -13.99 -10.25
CA VAL A 129 5.97 -14.54 -10.95
C VAL A 129 7.26 -14.47 -10.13
N ASP A 130 7.29 -13.65 -9.09
CA ASP A 130 8.47 -13.36 -8.27
C ASP A 130 8.20 -13.70 -6.79
N PRO A 131 8.82 -14.77 -6.24
CA PRO A 131 8.59 -15.17 -4.85
C PRO A 131 9.00 -14.11 -3.82
N GLU A 132 10.00 -13.29 -4.11
CA GLU A 132 10.47 -12.29 -3.15
C GLU A 132 9.45 -11.14 -3.03
N ILE A 133 8.81 -10.78 -4.14
CA ILE A 133 7.71 -9.79 -4.13
C ILE A 133 6.45 -10.38 -3.51
N ARG A 134 6.20 -11.69 -3.68
CA ARG A 134 5.10 -12.36 -2.97
C ARG A 134 5.27 -12.26 -1.46
N THR A 135 6.46 -12.60 -0.95
CA THR A 135 6.77 -12.45 0.48
C THR A 135 6.60 -11.01 0.95
N LEU A 136 7.10 -10.03 0.19
CA LEU A 136 6.93 -8.61 0.50
C LEU A 136 5.44 -8.22 0.62
N LEU A 137 4.61 -8.68 -0.32
CA LEU A 137 3.17 -8.36 -0.33
C LEU A 137 2.43 -9.04 0.83
N ASP A 138 2.75 -10.30 1.12
CA ASP A 138 2.18 -11.05 2.25
C ASP A 138 2.55 -10.39 3.58
N GLU A 139 3.81 -9.99 3.75
CA GLU A 139 4.26 -9.23 4.92
C GLU A 139 3.50 -7.91 5.02
N TRP A 140 3.45 -7.11 3.95
CA TRP A 140 2.79 -5.81 3.92
C TRP A 140 1.29 -5.88 4.27
N LEU A 141 0.56 -6.88 3.75
CA LEU A 141 -0.84 -7.10 4.12
C LEU A 141 -0.98 -7.50 5.59
N ASN A 142 -0.05 -8.32 6.12
CA ASN A 142 -0.04 -8.68 7.53
C ASN A 142 0.23 -7.47 8.45
N GLU A 143 0.94 -6.44 8.00
CA GLU A 143 1.11 -5.20 8.76
C GLU A 143 -0.25 -4.50 8.99
N ALA A 144 -1.09 -4.39 7.96
CA ALA A 144 -2.43 -3.81 8.07
C ALA A 144 -3.39 -4.68 8.92
N ILE A 145 -3.25 -6.00 8.86
CA ILE A 145 -3.96 -6.94 9.74
C ILE A 145 -3.50 -6.73 11.20
N GLY A 146 -2.21 -6.47 11.41
CA GLY A 146 -1.61 -6.11 12.68
C GLY A 146 -2.24 -4.85 13.29
N ASP A 147 -2.45 -3.81 12.49
CA ASP A 147 -3.09 -2.57 12.94
C ASP A 147 -4.52 -2.81 13.47
N ILE A 148 -5.31 -3.65 12.78
CA ILE A 148 -6.65 -4.04 13.27
C ILE A 148 -6.55 -4.83 14.57
N LYS A 149 -5.66 -5.82 14.64
CA LYS A 149 -5.46 -6.62 15.85
C LYS A 149 -5.07 -5.74 17.03
N GLU A 150 -4.17 -4.79 16.82
CA GLU A 150 -3.72 -3.84 17.85
C GLU A 150 -4.88 -2.99 18.36
N GLY A 151 -5.71 -2.42 17.49
CA GLY A 151 -6.90 -1.67 17.90
C GLY A 151 -7.87 -2.51 18.73
N LEU A 152 -8.09 -3.78 18.33
CA LEU A 152 -8.92 -4.72 19.09
C LEU A 152 -8.30 -5.08 20.45
N ASP A 153 -6.98 -5.18 20.53
CA ASP A 153 -6.26 -5.44 21.78
C ASP A 153 -6.39 -4.26 22.75
N ARG A 154 -6.24 -3.02 22.26
CA ARG A 154 -6.40 -1.81 23.07
C ARG A 154 -7.82 -1.63 23.59
N ALA A 155 -8.82 -1.97 22.77
CA ALA A 155 -10.23 -1.93 23.16
C ALA A 155 -10.69 -3.11 24.02
N ASP A 156 -9.82 -4.10 24.25
CA ASP A 156 -10.15 -5.41 24.84
C ASP A 156 -11.41 -6.05 24.22
N ARG A 157 -11.54 -5.95 22.89
CA ARG A 157 -12.74 -6.40 22.17
C ARG A 157 -12.54 -7.78 21.54
N PHE A 158 -13.55 -8.64 21.66
CA PHE A 158 -13.56 -10.03 21.21
C PHE A 158 -12.53 -10.94 21.92
N PRO A 159 -12.68 -12.28 21.86
CA PRO A 159 -11.69 -13.20 22.39
C PRO A 159 -10.33 -13.03 21.69
N VAL A 160 -9.25 -12.99 22.48
CA VAL A 160 -7.86 -12.75 22.02
C VAL A 160 -7.49 -13.61 20.80
N GLY A 161 -7.82 -14.90 20.83
CA GLY A 161 -7.51 -15.83 19.74
C GLY A 161 -8.22 -15.54 18.40
N THR A 162 -9.21 -14.65 18.38
CA THR A 162 -9.99 -14.32 17.17
C THR A 162 -9.61 -12.97 16.55
N ARG A 163 -8.92 -12.09 17.29
CA ARG A 163 -8.66 -10.70 16.89
C ARG A 163 -7.87 -10.60 15.59
N HIS A 164 -6.82 -11.41 15.45
CA HIS A 164 -6.05 -11.49 14.22
C HIS A 164 -6.91 -11.91 13.01
N PHE A 165 -7.69 -13.00 13.17
CA PHE A 165 -8.50 -13.52 12.07
C PHE A 165 -9.62 -12.56 11.65
N ARG A 166 -10.16 -11.78 12.58
CA ARG A 166 -11.08 -10.67 12.27
C ARG A 166 -10.41 -9.61 11.39
N GLY A 167 -9.15 -9.27 11.69
CA GLY A 167 -8.32 -8.42 10.83
C GLY A 167 -8.08 -9.01 9.45
N VAL A 168 -7.82 -10.33 9.35
CA VAL A 168 -7.67 -11.04 8.07
C VAL A 168 -8.93 -10.85 7.20
N ILE A 169 -10.12 -11.06 7.77
CA ILE A 169 -11.39 -10.89 7.03
C ILE A 169 -11.54 -9.44 6.56
N ALA A 170 -11.43 -8.47 7.47
CA ALA A 170 -11.63 -7.06 7.16
C ALA A 170 -10.66 -6.54 6.07
N ILE A 171 -9.37 -6.82 6.20
CA ILE A 171 -8.36 -6.41 5.21
C ILE A 171 -8.55 -7.13 3.88
N THR A 172 -8.93 -8.42 3.88
CA THR A 172 -9.20 -9.16 2.64
C THR A 172 -10.36 -8.54 1.85
N GLU A 173 -11.44 -8.17 2.55
CA GLU A 173 -12.58 -7.48 1.93
C GLU A 173 -12.15 -6.13 1.34
N LEU A 174 -11.47 -5.30 2.13
CA LEU A 174 -11.02 -3.97 1.69
C LEU A 174 -10.04 -4.05 0.52
N ASP A 175 -9.03 -4.92 0.59
CA ASP A 175 -8.06 -5.10 -0.49
C ASP A 175 -8.75 -5.55 -1.79
N HIS A 176 -9.68 -6.50 -1.69
CA HIS A 176 -10.43 -6.95 -2.86
C HIS A 176 -11.26 -5.81 -3.48
N VAL A 177 -12.00 -5.06 -2.67
CA VAL A 177 -12.81 -3.94 -3.15
C VAL A 177 -11.92 -2.83 -3.73
N ALA A 178 -10.86 -2.44 -3.02
CA ALA A 178 -9.94 -1.38 -3.42
C ALA A 178 -9.24 -1.66 -4.76
N ARG A 179 -9.01 -2.93 -5.10
CA ARG A 179 -8.39 -3.30 -6.38
C ARG A 179 -9.39 -3.34 -7.53
N HIS A 180 -10.62 -3.78 -7.30
CA HIS A 180 -11.55 -4.11 -8.39
C HIS A 180 -12.71 -3.15 -8.57
N TRP A 181 -13.20 -2.51 -7.50
CA TRP A 181 -14.40 -1.67 -7.59
C TRP A 181 -14.14 -0.37 -8.34
N LYS A 182 -14.98 0.00 -9.30
CA LYS A 182 -15.03 1.33 -9.94
C LYS A 182 -16.50 1.74 -10.09
N PRO A 183 -16.84 3.01 -10.34
CA PRO A 183 -18.22 3.40 -10.62
C PRO A 183 -18.86 2.49 -11.68
N GLY A 184 -20.00 1.89 -11.35
CA GLY A 184 -20.71 0.90 -12.20
C GLY A 184 -20.26 -0.56 -12.04
N THR A 185 -19.32 -0.86 -11.15
CA THR A 185 -18.91 -2.24 -10.83
C THR A 185 -19.86 -2.86 -9.81
N TRP A 186 -20.21 -4.13 -10.01
CA TRP A 186 -21.08 -4.94 -9.12
C TRP A 186 -22.48 -4.39 -8.85
N GLY A 187 -22.94 -3.39 -9.62
CA GLY A 187 -24.33 -2.93 -9.60
C GLY A 187 -24.72 -2.07 -8.40
N VAL A 188 -23.75 -1.51 -7.67
CA VAL A 188 -23.96 -0.57 -6.55
C VAL A 188 -23.17 0.71 -6.78
N ASP A 189 -23.68 1.82 -6.26
CA ASP A 189 -22.92 3.07 -6.22
C ASP A 189 -21.85 3.07 -5.10
N ARG A 190 -21.11 4.17 -4.99
CA ARG A 190 -20.01 4.27 -4.01
C ARG A 190 -20.54 4.25 -2.57
N ASP A 191 -21.63 4.94 -2.30
CA ASP A 191 -22.15 5.07 -0.94
C ASP A 191 -22.81 3.77 -0.49
N GLU A 192 -23.55 3.10 -1.38
CA GLU A 192 -24.08 1.76 -1.15
C GLU A 192 -22.95 0.75 -0.88
N MET A 193 -21.88 0.77 -1.67
CA MET A 193 -20.71 -0.08 -1.45
C MET A 193 -20.05 0.17 -0.09
N LEU A 194 -19.87 1.45 0.29
CA LEU A 194 -19.28 1.82 1.57
C LEU A 194 -20.17 1.41 2.75
N ASP A 195 -21.49 1.51 2.62
CA ASP A 195 -22.44 1.10 3.65
C ASP A 195 -22.37 -0.41 3.90
N VAL A 196 -22.35 -1.22 2.83
CA VAL A 196 -22.24 -2.68 2.92
C VAL A 196 -20.88 -3.10 3.49
N LEU A 197 -19.79 -2.49 3.04
CA LEU A 197 -18.45 -2.79 3.57
C LEU A 197 -18.33 -2.41 5.06
N THR A 198 -18.91 -1.27 5.44
CA THR A 198 -18.99 -0.84 6.84
C THR A 198 -19.78 -1.85 7.68
N GLU A 199 -20.89 -2.38 7.18
CA GLU A 199 -21.70 -3.38 7.88
C GLU A 199 -20.91 -4.66 8.16
N SER A 200 -20.18 -5.17 7.16
CA SER A 200 -19.31 -6.33 7.34
C SER A 200 -18.23 -6.07 8.40
N TRP A 201 -17.59 -4.90 8.32
CA TRP A 201 -16.57 -4.50 9.28
C TRP A 201 -17.15 -4.36 10.69
N ILE A 202 -18.34 -3.79 10.86
CA ILE A 202 -18.94 -3.67 12.20
C ILE A 202 -19.23 -5.04 12.83
N GLY A 203 -19.68 -6.03 12.05
CA GLY A 203 -19.82 -7.40 12.54
C GLY A 203 -18.48 -8.05 12.97
N SER A 204 -17.40 -7.67 12.29
CA SER A 204 -16.07 -8.26 12.49
C SER A 204 -15.20 -7.53 13.53
N ILE A 205 -15.30 -6.21 13.65
CA ILE A 205 -14.40 -5.37 14.46
C ILE A 205 -15.11 -4.29 15.28
N GLY A 206 -16.39 -4.02 15.01
CA GLY A 206 -17.15 -2.94 15.65
C GLY A 206 -17.46 -3.18 17.13
N ARG A 207 -17.80 -2.11 17.85
CA ARG A 207 -18.33 -2.18 19.21
C ARG A 207 -19.73 -2.82 19.21
N GLN A 208 -19.97 -3.76 20.11
CA GLN A 208 -21.28 -4.40 20.31
C GLN A 208 -22.24 -3.47 21.06
#